data_AF-A0A414YXB7-F1
#
_entry.id   AF-A0A414YXB7-F1
#
_cell.length_a   1.000
_cell.length_b   1.000
_cell.length_c   1.000
_cell.angle_alpha   90.00
_cell.angle_beta   90.00
_cell.angle_gamma   90.00
#
_symmetry.space_group_name_H-M   'P 1'
#
loop_
_entity.id
_entity.type
_entity.pdbx_description
1 polymer ?
#
loop_
_entity_poly.entity_id
_entity_poly.type
_entity_poly.pdbx_seq_one_letter_code
_entity_poly.pdbx_strand_id
1 'polypeptide(L)'
;MQKDFITVTPDNGNGDATVTVAASENQSENARSSTITIAGGGISRTVSLGQNAGSITYEYDFDENPKWLQISRGSIGEGNKKTVSIPSTMKKIVNGNVVETSNASWSYKITETFPTGTSPDFMVIQTSSDSISFYAKQLNTTDYNRAIYVDVIQSESGKTKSITIAQLPEV
;
A
#
# COMPACT_ATOMS: atom_id res chain seq x y z
N MET A 1 -17.22 -10.43 -36.38
CA MET A 1 -18.09 -10.23 -35.19
C MET A 1 -17.24 -9.97 -33.96
N GLN A 2 -17.57 -8.95 -33.16
CA GLN A 2 -17.02 -8.71 -31.82
C GLN A 2 -18.10 -9.06 -30.79
N LYS A 3 -17.79 -9.90 -29.81
CA LYS A 3 -18.68 -10.22 -28.70
C LYS A 3 -17.92 -10.12 -27.40
N ASP A 4 -18.45 -9.38 -26.42
CA ASP A 4 -17.92 -9.27 -25.06
C ASP A 4 -16.41 -8.91 -25.04
N PHE A 5 -15.53 -9.90 -24.89
CA PHE A 5 -14.07 -9.75 -24.90
C PHE A 5 -13.38 -10.52 -26.05
N ILE A 6 -14.15 -11.10 -26.97
CA ILE A 6 -13.65 -11.90 -28.09
C ILE A 6 -13.92 -11.24 -29.46
N THR A 7 -12.98 -11.41 -30.39
CA THR A 7 -13.14 -11.08 -31.81
C THR A 7 -13.00 -12.35 -32.63
N VAL A 8 -13.90 -12.52 -33.59
CA VAL A 8 -13.96 -13.70 -34.46
C VAL A 8 -13.91 -13.27 -35.92
N THR A 9 -13.00 -13.85 -36.71
CA THR A 9 -12.80 -13.48 -38.12
C THR A 9 -12.37 -14.68 -38.98
N PRO A 10 -12.95 -14.87 -40.18
CA PRO A 10 -14.14 -14.17 -40.68
C PRO A 10 -15.40 -14.59 -39.90
N ASP A 11 -16.47 -13.77 -39.94
CA ASP A 11 -17.75 -14.10 -39.30
C ASP A 11 -18.77 -14.74 -40.25
N ASN A 12 -18.33 -15.03 -41.47
CA ASN A 12 -19.03 -15.79 -42.49
C ASN A 12 -18.00 -16.48 -43.39
N GLY A 13 -18.44 -17.46 -44.17
CA GLY A 13 -17.58 -18.20 -45.08
C GLY A 13 -18.36 -19.24 -45.86
N ASN A 14 -17.69 -19.89 -46.81
CA ASN A 14 -18.24 -20.99 -47.59
C ASN A 14 -17.18 -22.09 -47.75
N GLY A 15 -17.63 -23.34 -47.86
CA GLY A 15 -16.76 -24.50 -47.92
C GLY A 15 -15.88 -24.63 -46.68
N ASP A 16 -14.68 -25.19 -46.87
CA ASP A 16 -13.70 -25.32 -45.80
C ASP A 16 -13.07 -23.95 -45.49
N ALA A 17 -13.16 -23.54 -44.22
CA ALA A 17 -12.65 -22.25 -43.76
C ALA A 17 -12.03 -22.36 -42.37
N THR A 18 -11.01 -21.55 -42.10
CA THR A 18 -10.43 -21.35 -40.76
C THR A 18 -11.03 -20.12 -40.13
N VAL A 19 -11.54 -20.26 -38.90
CA VAL A 19 -12.03 -19.15 -38.08
C VAL A 19 -10.99 -18.82 -37.02
N THR A 20 -10.51 -17.58 -37.00
CA THR A 20 -9.59 -17.08 -35.98
C THR A 20 -10.38 -16.43 -34.85
N VAL A 21 -10.02 -16.76 -33.61
CA VAL A 21 -10.59 -16.20 -32.40
C VAL A 21 -9.48 -15.53 -31.61
N ALA A 22 -9.66 -14.26 -31.27
CA ALA A 22 -8.80 -13.56 -30.34
C ALA A 22 -9.63 -13.09 -29.13
N ALA A 23 -8.98 -13.01 -27.97
CA ALA A 23 -9.58 -12.50 -26.75
C ALA A 23 -8.74 -11.33 -26.23
N SER A 24 -9.36 -10.24 -25.79
CA SER A 24 -8.66 -9.22 -25.02
C SER A 24 -8.20 -9.81 -23.69
N GLU A 25 -7.18 -9.20 -23.09
CA GLU A 25 -6.69 -9.62 -21.78
C GLU A 25 -7.77 -9.45 -20.70
N ASN A 26 -7.81 -10.39 -19.74
CA ASN A 26 -8.70 -10.28 -18.59
C ASN A 26 -8.05 -9.52 -17.45
N GLN A 27 -8.37 -8.23 -17.34
CA GLN A 27 -7.92 -7.32 -16.29
C GLN A 27 -8.82 -7.35 -15.03
N SER A 28 -9.52 -8.47 -14.79
CA SER A 28 -10.41 -8.64 -13.63
C SER A 28 -9.97 -9.82 -12.77
N GLU A 29 -10.40 -9.80 -11.51
CA GLU A 29 -10.11 -10.86 -10.53
C GLU A 29 -10.96 -12.12 -10.72
N ASN A 30 -11.91 -12.08 -11.64
CA ASN A 30 -12.80 -13.20 -11.91
C ASN A 30 -12.43 -13.83 -13.25
N ALA A 31 -12.48 -15.15 -13.30
CA ALA A 31 -12.47 -15.85 -14.58
C ALA A 31 -13.71 -15.45 -15.38
N ARG A 32 -13.58 -15.39 -16.70
CA ARG A 32 -14.68 -15.08 -17.60
C ARG A 32 -14.77 -16.12 -18.71
N SER A 33 -15.96 -16.28 -19.27
CA SER A 33 -16.23 -17.29 -20.29
C SER A 33 -17.15 -16.74 -21.35
N SER A 34 -17.03 -17.28 -22.56
CA SER A 34 -17.93 -16.96 -23.67
C SER A 34 -18.19 -18.21 -24.52
N THR A 35 -19.11 -18.10 -25.47
CA THR A 35 -19.40 -19.18 -26.42
C THR A 35 -19.44 -18.64 -27.84
N ILE A 36 -18.91 -19.42 -28.77
CA ILE A 36 -19.02 -19.18 -30.21
C ILE A 36 -19.92 -20.24 -30.80
N THR A 37 -20.96 -19.82 -31.52
CA THR A 37 -21.82 -20.70 -32.28
C THR A 37 -21.52 -20.53 -33.77
N ILE A 38 -21.18 -21.62 -34.44
CA ILE A 38 -20.95 -21.69 -35.88
C ILE A 38 -22.13 -22.44 -36.50
N ALA A 39 -22.80 -21.83 -37.47
CA ALA A 39 -23.95 -22.42 -38.16
C ALA A 39 -23.73 -22.44 -39.68
N GLY A 40 -24.09 -23.54 -40.33
CA GLY A 40 -23.97 -23.72 -41.78
C GLY A 40 -24.55 -25.05 -42.24
N GLY A 41 -25.14 -25.10 -43.45
CA GLY A 41 -25.71 -26.33 -44.01
C GLY A 41 -26.83 -26.97 -43.15
N GLY A 42 -27.53 -26.17 -42.35
CA GLY A 42 -28.57 -26.64 -41.42
C GLY A 42 -28.05 -27.22 -40.10
N ILE A 43 -26.75 -27.15 -39.83
CA ILE A 43 -26.10 -27.65 -38.61
C ILE A 43 -25.54 -26.47 -37.80
N SER A 44 -25.57 -26.59 -36.48
CA SER A 44 -24.92 -25.66 -35.55
C SER A 44 -23.94 -26.41 -34.63
N ARG A 45 -22.77 -25.82 -34.37
CA ARG A 45 -21.79 -26.28 -33.39
C ARG A 45 -21.41 -25.13 -32.46
N THR A 46 -21.19 -25.45 -31.19
CA THR A 46 -20.80 -24.48 -30.17
C THR A 46 -19.42 -24.81 -29.63
N VAL A 47 -18.59 -23.77 -29.47
CA VAL A 47 -17.29 -23.83 -28.82
C VAL A 47 -17.37 -22.97 -27.56
N SER A 48 -17.07 -23.58 -26.42
CA SER A 48 -16.97 -22.87 -25.14
C SER A 48 -15.55 -22.33 -24.96
N LEU A 49 -15.45 -21.10 -24.48
CA LEU A 49 -14.21 -20.39 -24.22
C LEU A 49 -14.14 -20.02 -22.74
N GLY A 50 -13.00 -20.30 -22.12
CA GLY A 50 -12.70 -19.87 -20.75
C GLY A 50 -11.41 -19.04 -20.75
N GLN A 51 -11.41 -17.96 -19.99
CA GLN A 51 -10.24 -17.15 -19.73
C GLN A 51 -10.09 -16.98 -18.22
N ASN A 52 -8.91 -17.33 -17.70
CA ASN A 52 -8.63 -17.23 -16.27
C ASN A 52 -8.76 -15.80 -15.75
N ALA A 53 -8.95 -15.67 -14.43
CA ALA A 53 -8.78 -14.40 -13.74
C ALA A 53 -7.37 -13.83 -14.00
N GLY A 54 -7.25 -12.52 -13.92
CA GLY A 54 -5.94 -11.86 -13.91
C GLY A 54 -5.15 -12.25 -12.66
N SER A 55 -3.82 -12.32 -12.80
CA SER A 55 -2.89 -12.53 -11.70
C SER A 55 -2.87 -11.30 -10.81
N ILE A 56 -3.16 -11.51 -9.52
CA ILE A 56 -3.17 -10.45 -8.51
C ILE A 56 -1.81 -10.39 -7.83
N THR A 57 -1.20 -9.21 -7.80
CA THR A 57 -0.03 -8.89 -6.98
C THR A 57 -0.28 -7.61 -6.19
N TYR A 58 0.52 -7.40 -5.15
CA TYR A 58 0.46 -6.20 -4.32
C TYR A 58 1.82 -5.52 -4.29
N GLU A 59 1.81 -4.20 -4.44
CA GLU A 59 2.96 -3.34 -4.20
C GLU A 59 2.67 -2.43 -3.02
N TYR A 60 3.72 -2.08 -2.28
CA TYR A 60 3.60 -1.30 -1.06
C TYR A 60 4.56 -0.13 -1.09
N ASP A 61 4.04 1.07 -0.82
CA ASP A 61 4.86 2.26 -0.61
C ASP A 61 4.80 2.65 0.87
N PHE A 62 5.96 2.88 1.48
CA PHE A 62 6.07 3.18 2.90
C PHE A 62 7.30 4.04 3.15
N ASP A 63 7.11 5.18 3.80
CA ASP A 63 8.19 6.13 4.04
C ASP A 63 8.06 6.88 5.37
N GLU A 64 9.15 7.47 5.83
CA GLU A 64 9.21 8.32 7.00
C GLU A 64 9.87 9.65 6.65
N ASN A 65 9.25 10.78 7.03
CA ASN A 65 9.87 12.08 6.84
C ASN A 65 9.42 13.11 7.89
N PRO A 66 10.35 13.72 8.66
CA PRO A 66 11.79 13.48 8.66
C PRO A 66 12.19 12.26 9.50
N LYS A 67 13.36 11.69 9.20
CA LYS A 67 13.94 10.55 9.95
C LYS A 67 14.44 10.92 11.35
N TRP A 68 14.78 12.19 11.56
CA TRP A 68 15.23 12.70 12.84
C TRP A 68 14.51 13.99 13.19
N LEU A 69 14.13 14.12 14.46
CA LEU A 69 13.55 15.33 15.02
C LEU A 69 14.21 15.70 16.35
N GLN A 70 14.37 17.00 16.55
CA GLN A 70 14.55 17.57 17.87
C GLN A 70 13.23 18.15 18.37
N ILE A 71 12.89 17.82 19.61
CA ILE A 71 11.79 18.44 20.35
C ILE A 71 12.34 19.25 21.51
N SER A 72 11.53 20.19 21.99
CA SER A 72 11.76 20.93 23.23
C SER A 72 10.45 20.99 24.01
N ARG A 73 10.51 21.33 25.30
CA ARG A 73 9.29 21.58 26.05
C ARG A 73 8.65 22.88 25.54
N GLY A 74 7.36 22.84 25.19
CA GLY A 74 6.57 24.03 24.88
C GLY A 74 5.97 24.71 26.10
N SER A 75 5.23 25.80 25.88
CA SER A 75 4.21 26.24 26.84
C SER A 75 3.32 25.04 27.19
N ILE A 76 2.99 24.86 28.47
CA ILE A 76 2.26 23.70 29.03
C ILE A 76 1.19 23.19 28.04
N GLY A 77 1.40 22.01 27.42
CA GLY A 77 0.53 21.44 26.38
C GLY A 77 1.25 21.03 25.08
N GLU A 78 0.51 21.00 23.95
CA GLU A 78 1.01 20.64 22.60
C GLU A 78 1.82 21.74 21.90
N GLY A 79 2.20 22.82 22.60
CA GLY A 79 2.72 24.04 21.98
C GLY A 79 3.99 23.89 21.12
N ASN A 80 4.80 22.85 21.37
CA ASN A 80 6.01 22.53 20.60
C ASN A 80 5.94 21.16 19.91
N LYS A 81 4.73 20.73 19.52
CA LYS A 81 4.53 19.48 18.78
C LYS A 81 5.33 19.46 17.47
N LYS A 82 6.06 18.36 17.27
CA LYS A 82 6.78 18.05 16.03
C LYS A 82 6.21 16.77 15.44
N THR A 83 6.19 16.69 14.12
CA THR A 83 5.49 15.61 13.41
C THR A 83 6.41 14.95 12.40
N VAL A 84 6.34 13.63 12.33
CA VAL A 84 6.88 12.81 11.23
C VAL A 84 5.71 12.34 10.40
N SER A 85 5.76 12.61 9.09
CA SER A 85 4.83 12.05 8.13
C SER A 85 5.21 10.60 7.83
N ILE A 86 4.22 9.72 7.85
CA ILE A 86 4.28 8.28 7.63
C ILE A 86 3.31 7.91 6.50
N PRO A 87 3.59 8.30 5.25
CA PRO A 87 2.80 7.83 4.12
C PRO A 87 2.92 6.30 4.00
N SER A 88 1.76 5.64 3.90
CA SER A 88 1.66 4.18 3.86
C SER A 88 0.53 3.78 2.92
N THR A 89 0.87 3.21 1.77
CA THR A 89 -0.12 2.79 0.77
C THR A 89 0.14 1.38 0.26
N MET A 90 -0.94 0.75 -0.20
CA MET A 90 -0.95 -0.52 -0.92
C MET A 90 -1.56 -0.30 -2.30
N LYS A 91 -0.90 -0.82 -3.33
CA LYS A 91 -1.38 -0.87 -4.71
C LYS A 91 -1.76 -2.30 -5.04
N LYS A 92 -3.02 -2.51 -5.41
CA LYS A 92 -3.48 -3.78 -5.97
C LYS A 92 -3.22 -3.77 -7.46
N ILE A 93 -2.57 -4.81 -7.96
CA ILE A 93 -2.17 -4.95 -9.35
C ILE A 93 -2.82 -6.21 -9.93
N VAL A 94 -3.43 -6.07 -11.11
CA VAL A 94 -3.97 -7.20 -11.90
C VAL A 94 -3.23 -7.22 -13.23
N ASN A 95 -2.55 -8.33 -13.53
CA ASN A 95 -1.71 -8.50 -14.73
C ASN A 95 -0.77 -7.31 -15.00
N GLY A 96 -0.13 -6.78 -13.96
CA GLY A 96 0.81 -5.65 -14.08
C GLY A 96 0.18 -4.26 -14.12
N ASN A 97 -1.16 -4.14 -14.16
CA ASN A 97 -1.85 -2.85 -14.07
C ASN A 97 -2.33 -2.56 -12.65
N VAL A 98 -2.04 -1.36 -12.14
CA VAL A 98 -2.60 -0.90 -10.86
C VAL A 98 -4.11 -0.69 -11.03
N VAL A 99 -4.91 -1.46 -10.29
CA VAL A 99 -6.38 -1.38 -10.32
C VAL A 99 -6.96 -0.65 -9.12
N GLU A 100 -6.23 -0.61 -8.01
CA GLU A 100 -6.65 0.05 -6.78
C GLU A 100 -5.42 0.56 -6.02
N THR A 101 -5.55 1.71 -5.36
CA THR A 101 -4.58 2.19 -4.37
C THR A 101 -5.35 2.61 -3.13
N SER A 102 -4.91 2.12 -1.97
CA SER A 102 -5.53 2.40 -0.67
C SER A 102 -4.47 2.66 0.39
N ASN A 103 -4.90 3.24 1.52
CA ASN A 103 -4.03 3.39 2.68
C ASN A 103 -3.76 2.02 3.31
N ALA A 104 -2.49 1.73 3.56
CA ALA A 104 -2.06 0.54 4.27
C ALA A 104 -1.88 0.89 5.75
N SER A 105 -2.33 0.00 6.63
CA SER A 105 -2.22 0.25 8.07
C SER A 105 -0.75 0.19 8.51
N TRP A 106 -0.43 0.90 9.58
CA TRP A 106 0.91 0.83 10.17
C TRP A 106 0.82 0.92 11.69
N SER A 107 1.89 0.49 12.35
CA SER A 107 2.07 0.56 13.80
C SER A 107 3.44 1.14 14.12
N TYR A 108 3.67 1.50 15.38
CA TYR A 108 4.99 1.92 15.83
C TYR A 108 5.40 1.17 17.09
N LYS A 109 6.72 1.07 17.29
CA LYS A 109 7.33 0.51 18.48
C LYS A 109 8.52 1.36 18.89
N ILE A 110 8.55 1.78 20.15
CA ILE A 110 9.76 2.33 20.75
C ILE A 110 10.73 1.16 20.94
N THR A 111 11.86 1.20 20.26
CA THR A 111 12.86 0.12 20.29
C THR A 111 13.89 0.35 21.38
N GLU A 112 14.25 1.61 21.60
CA GLU A 112 15.26 2.01 22.58
C GLU A 112 14.99 3.44 23.06
N THR A 113 15.49 3.73 24.25
CA THR A 113 15.45 5.04 24.88
C THR A 113 16.81 5.33 25.51
N PHE A 114 17.25 6.58 25.41
CA PHE A 114 18.51 7.06 25.97
C PHE A 114 18.24 8.17 27.00
N PRO A 115 18.84 8.11 28.21
CA PRO A 115 19.90 7.17 28.63
C PRO A 115 19.42 5.83 29.21
N THR A 116 18.13 5.66 29.52
CA THR A 116 17.59 4.44 30.16
C THR A 116 16.69 3.68 29.20
N GLY A 117 16.76 2.34 29.13
CA GLY A 117 15.96 1.49 28.23
C GLY A 117 14.48 1.25 28.60
N THR A 118 13.85 2.15 29.35
CA THR A 118 12.42 2.08 29.72
C THR A 118 11.62 3.17 28.99
N SER A 119 10.33 2.93 28.74
CA SER A 119 9.39 3.85 28.08
C SER A 119 9.58 5.31 28.53
N PRO A 120 9.65 6.29 27.59
CA PRO A 120 9.95 7.67 27.93
C PRO A 120 8.81 8.29 28.75
N ASP A 121 9.07 8.65 29.99
CA ASP A 121 8.11 9.41 30.78
C ASP A 121 8.08 10.89 30.35
N PHE A 122 9.15 11.43 29.79
CA PHE A 122 9.28 12.85 29.43
C PHE A 122 8.53 13.28 28.16
N MET A 123 7.96 12.35 27.38
CA MET A 123 7.39 12.61 26.05
C MET A 123 5.92 12.17 25.95
N VAL A 124 5.18 12.85 25.08
CA VAL A 124 3.87 12.40 24.61
C VAL A 124 3.96 12.04 23.12
N ILE A 125 3.32 10.93 22.75
CA ILE A 125 3.25 10.43 21.37
C ILE A 125 1.78 10.39 20.97
N GLN A 126 1.46 10.99 19.82
CA GLN A 126 0.12 11.00 19.23
C GLN A 126 0.21 10.47 17.79
N THR A 127 -0.72 9.61 17.40
CA THR A 127 -0.76 9.03 16.05
C THR A 127 -1.98 9.52 15.28
N SER A 128 -1.80 9.83 14.00
CA SER A 128 -2.88 9.92 13.00
C SER A 128 -2.75 8.75 12.01
N SER A 129 -3.60 8.71 10.98
CA SER A 129 -3.51 7.70 9.91
C SER A 129 -2.21 7.77 9.09
N ASP A 130 -1.54 8.92 9.09
CA ASP A 130 -0.44 9.26 8.18
C ASP A 130 0.73 9.97 8.88
N SER A 131 0.73 10.03 10.21
CA SER A 131 1.77 10.72 10.95
C SER A 131 1.90 10.25 12.40
N ILE A 132 3.08 10.50 12.97
CA ILE A 132 3.32 10.47 14.41
C ILE A 132 3.78 11.85 14.85
N SER A 133 3.16 12.35 15.92
CA SER A 133 3.53 13.61 16.55
C SER A 133 4.09 13.40 17.94
N PHE A 134 5.10 14.20 18.28
CA PHE A 134 5.89 14.12 19.49
C PHE A 134 6.00 15.50 20.14
N TYR A 135 5.90 15.56 21.46
CA TYR A 135 6.29 16.74 22.24
C TYR A 135 6.78 16.36 23.63
N ALA A 136 7.67 17.17 24.19
CA ALA A 136 8.18 16.96 25.53
C ALA A 136 7.23 17.58 26.56
N LYS A 137 6.87 16.80 27.59
CA LYS A 137 6.00 17.28 28.68
C LYS A 137 6.80 17.93 29.82
N GLN A 138 8.12 17.77 29.82
CA GLN A 138 9.05 18.27 30.84
C GLN A 138 10.30 18.88 30.20
N LEU A 139 10.94 19.82 30.92
CA LEU A 139 12.25 20.34 30.52
C LEU A 139 13.28 19.24 30.63
N ASN A 140 14.35 19.34 29.85
CA ASN A 140 15.53 18.52 30.07
C ASN A 140 16.55 19.28 30.93
N THR A 141 16.46 19.13 32.24
CA THR A 141 17.35 19.82 33.20
C THR A 141 18.67 19.08 33.43
N THR A 142 18.95 18.02 32.66
CA THR A 142 20.23 17.31 32.72
C THR A 142 21.25 17.97 31.81
N ASP A 143 22.50 17.53 31.88
CA ASP A 143 23.60 17.97 31.01
C ASP A 143 23.75 17.08 29.75
N TYR A 144 22.81 16.17 29.52
CA TYR A 144 22.84 15.23 28.40
C TYR A 144 21.54 15.22 27.59
N ASN A 145 21.62 14.84 26.32
CA ASN A 145 20.44 14.66 25.46
C ASN A 145 19.62 13.45 25.92
N ARG A 146 18.30 13.55 25.84
CA ARG A 146 17.41 12.37 25.96
C ARG A 146 16.88 12.04 24.58
N ALA A 147 16.76 10.76 24.26
CA ALA A 147 16.29 10.34 22.94
C ALA A 147 15.43 9.09 23.00
N ILE A 148 14.56 8.93 22.00
CA ILE A 148 13.88 7.67 21.71
C ILE A 148 14.14 7.26 20.27
N TYR A 149 14.19 5.96 20.06
CA TYR A 149 14.29 5.31 18.77
C TYR A 149 12.99 4.57 18.51
N VAL A 150 12.37 4.87 17.37
CA VAL A 150 11.03 4.38 17.03
C VAL A 150 11.10 3.68 15.70
N ASP A 151 10.70 2.41 15.67
CA ASP A 151 10.41 1.71 14.43
C ASP A 151 8.94 1.88 14.08
N VAL A 152 8.65 2.33 12.87
CA VAL A 152 7.31 2.28 12.27
C VAL A 152 7.26 1.13 11.27
N ILE A 153 6.16 0.38 11.31
CA ILE A 153 6.04 -0.90 10.61
C ILE A 153 4.72 -0.88 9.85
N GLN A 154 4.78 -1.00 8.52
CA GLN A 154 3.60 -1.18 7.68
C GLN A 154 3.06 -2.60 7.85
N SER A 155 1.79 -2.72 8.24
CA SER A 155 1.21 -3.96 8.76
C SER A 155 1.21 -5.10 7.75
N GLU A 156 0.85 -4.82 6.49
CA GLU A 156 0.67 -5.83 5.46
C GLU A 156 2.01 -6.25 4.83
N SER A 157 2.95 -5.31 4.64
CA SER A 157 4.23 -5.58 3.97
C SER A 157 5.36 -5.95 4.92
N GLY A 158 5.25 -5.62 6.21
CA GLY A 158 6.32 -5.73 7.19
C GLY A 158 7.47 -4.73 7.00
N LYS A 159 7.39 -3.82 6.02
CA LYS A 159 8.40 -2.78 5.81
C LYS A 159 8.55 -1.95 7.08
N THR A 160 9.78 -1.74 7.50
CA THR A 160 10.12 -1.01 8.73
C THR A 160 10.96 0.21 8.39
N LYS A 161 10.62 1.35 8.99
CA LYS A 161 11.42 2.58 8.96
C LYS A 161 11.73 3.01 10.39
N SER A 162 12.90 3.61 10.61
CA SER A 162 13.36 3.99 11.95
C SER A 162 13.52 5.49 12.08
N ILE A 163 12.92 6.05 13.11
CA ILE A 163 12.90 7.48 13.43
C ILE A 163 13.62 7.70 14.76
N THR A 164 14.39 8.77 14.84
CA THR A 164 15.01 9.21 16.10
C THR A 164 14.42 10.53 16.55
N ILE A 165 14.02 10.62 17.82
CA ILE A 165 13.50 11.84 18.42
C ILE A 165 14.37 12.18 19.63
N ALA A 166 14.96 13.38 19.63
CA ALA A 166 15.83 13.85 20.68
C ALA A 166 15.29 15.11 21.37
N GLN A 167 15.54 15.25 22.67
CA GLN A 167 15.39 16.48 23.43
C GLN A 167 16.77 16.87 23.98
N LEU A 168 17.26 18.04 23.61
CA LEU A 168 18.52 18.59 24.14
C LEU A 168 18.32 19.14 25.56
N PRO A 169 19.39 19.31 26.36
CA PRO A 169 19.36 20.11 27.59
C PRO A 169 18.74 21.49 27.40
N GLU A 170 17.87 21.88 28.32
CA GLU A 170 17.22 23.18 28.38
C GLU A 170 17.57 23.79 29.75
N VAL A 171 18.49 24.77 29.74
CA VAL A 171 18.99 25.49 30.94
C VAL A 171 18.15 26.73 31.20
#